data_AF-A0A139BS16-F1
#
_entry.id   AF-A0A139BS16-F1
#
_cell.length_a   1.000
_cell.length_b   1.000
_cell.length_c   1.000
_cell.angle_alpha   90.00
_cell.angle_beta   90.00
_cell.angle_gamma   90.00
#
_symmetry.space_group_name_H-M   'P 1'
#
loop_
_entity.id
_entity.type
_entity.pdbx_description
1 polymer ?
#
loop_
_entity_poly.entity_id
_entity_poly.type
_entity_poly.pdbx_seq_one_letter_code
_entity_poly.pdbx_strand_id
1 'polypeptide(L)'
;MKKSIIALVAALSLSINCNSAMAQWVILSESENMALLAPFAKCDDFSQQLKYEPMQNLDAYDESQVTLVREYIELTRRSKHASWDDAGAIFSGLEHGYQENGYLLTDYGRRAKHELSQYSANELPSRDYLNFDLQTLKNLYDKACKARADAHNEIMSLNSKLASLRAEPLKPWLNPKKRIPCPVMFTLTCRRLSYGNLND
;
A
#
# COMPACT_ATOMS: atom_id res chain seq x y z
N MET A 1 -41.65 60.11 -53.43
CA MET A 1 -41.84 59.41 -52.14
C MET A 1 -40.94 58.18 -52.14
N LYS A 2 -39.78 58.25 -51.47
CA LYS A 2 -39.42 57.44 -50.30
C LYS A 2 -39.49 55.90 -50.49
N LYS A 3 -38.29 55.27 -50.56
CA LYS A 3 -37.86 54.02 -49.89
C LYS A 3 -38.51 52.70 -50.39
N SER A 4 -37.86 51.55 -50.52
CA SER A 4 -36.52 51.07 -50.19
C SER A 4 -36.28 49.74 -50.92
N ILE A 5 -35.01 49.45 -51.14
CA ILE A 5 -34.43 48.23 -51.71
C ILE A 5 -34.54 47.05 -50.73
N ILE A 6 -34.95 45.89 -51.23
CA ILE A 6 -34.73 44.53 -50.70
C ILE A 6 -34.35 43.74 -51.97
N ALA A 7 -33.10 43.47 -52.39
CA ALA A 7 -31.91 42.94 -51.72
C ALA A 7 -32.28 41.78 -50.79
N LEU A 8 -31.82 40.55 -50.95
CA LEU A 8 -30.77 40.00 -51.78
C LEU A 8 -30.85 38.49 -51.50
N VAL A 9 -30.76 37.67 -52.54
CA VAL A 9 -30.09 36.36 -52.52
C VAL A 9 -30.41 35.45 -51.32
N ALA A 10 -31.45 34.63 -51.48
CA ALA A 10 -31.56 33.35 -50.80
C ALA A 10 -30.55 32.37 -51.43
N ALA A 11 -29.25 32.59 -51.16
CA ALA A 11 -28.24 31.59 -51.36
C ALA A 11 -28.00 30.90 -50.02
N LEU A 12 -28.08 29.58 -50.06
CA LEU A 12 -27.76 28.65 -49.00
C LEU A 12 -26.47 29.06 -48.26
N SER A 13 -26.61 29.76 -47.15
CA SER A 13 -25.66 29.64 -46.05
C SER A 13 -26.07 28.40 -45.28
N LEU A 14 -25.49 27.25 -45.65
CA LEU A 14 -25.24 26.18 -44.69
C LEU A 14 -24.37 26.79 -43.58
N SER A 15 -25.04 27.40 -42.60
CA SER A 15 -24.43 27.68 -41.32
C SER A 15 -24.11 26.33 -40.71
N ILE A 16 -22.82 25.99 -40.81
CA ILE A 16 -22.10 25.14 -39.89
C ILE A 16 -22.60 25.50 -38.49
N ASN A 17 -23.54 24.72 -37.97
CA ASN A 17 -23.71 24.62 -36.54
C ASN A 17 -22.43 23.95 -36.08
N CYS A 18 -21.42 24.76 -35.80
CA CYS A 18 -20.44 24.46 -34.79
C CYS A 18 -21.25 24.15 -33.54
N ASN A 19 -21.58 22.87 -33.37
CA ASN A 19 -21.78 22.27 -32.07
C ASN A 19 -20.44 22.45 -31.35
N SER A 20 -20.19 23.66 -30.84
CA SER A 20 -19.49 23.82 -29.59
C SER A 20 -20.39 23.15 -28.55
N ALA A 21 -20.37 21.82 -28.54
CA ALA A 21 -20.56 21.06 -27.33
C ALA A 21 -19.43 21.55 -26.42
N MET A 22 -19.66 22.68 -25.76
CA MET A 22 -18.84 23.10 -24.65
C MET A 22 -18.93 21.93 -23.70
N ALA A 23 -17.82 21.21 -23.52
CA ALA A 23 -17.66 20.29 -22.42
C ALA A 23 -18.09 21.09 -21.18
N GLN A 24 -19.27 20.77 -20.65
CA GLN A 24 -19.85 21.50 -19.55
C GLN A 24 -18.99 21.09 -18.36
N TRP A 25 -18.02 21.92 -18.03
CA TRP A 25 -17.08 21.66 -16.94
C TRP A 25 -17.88 21.52 -15.65
N VAL A 26 -18.05 20.28 -15.20
CA VAL A 26 -18.76 20.00 -13.96
C VAL A 26 -17.79 20.28 -12.81
N ILE A 27 -17.92 21.44 -12.20
CA ILE A 27 -17.23 21.78 -10.95
C ILE A 27 -17.87 20.92 -9.86
N LEU A 28 -17.08 20.02 -9.26
CA LEU A 28 -17.53 19.24 -8.11
C LEU A 28 -17.68 20.17 -6.90
N SER A 29 -18.78 20.04 -6.18
CA SER A 29 -18.91 20.66 -4.86
C SER A 29 -17.91 20.05 -3.88
N GLU A 30 -17.56 20.80 -2.83
CA GLU A 30 -16.66 20.31 -1.78
C GLU A 30 -17.20 19.02 -1.11
N SER A 31 -18.52 18.91 -0.95
CA SER A 31 -19.18 17.72 -0.42
C SER A 31 -19.07 16.51 -1.36
N GLU A 32 -19.15 16.69 -2.67
CA GLU A 32 -18.90 15.62 -3.66
C GLU A 32 -17.44 15.17 -3.64
N ASN A 33 -16.49 16.11 -3.55
CA ASN A 33 -15.07 15.79 -3.41
C ASN A 33 -14.79 14.97 -2.16
N MET A 34 -15.36 15.37 -1.01
CA MET A 34 -15.21 14.64 0.24
C MET A 34 -15.88 13.27 0.20
N ALA A 35 -17.03 13.13 -0.46
CA ALA A 35 -17.71 11.85 -0.62
C ALA A 35 -16.90 10.86 -1.48
N LEU A 36 -16.22 11.34 -2.53
CA LEU A 36 -15.34 10.53 -3.38
C LEU A 36 -14.06 10.08 -2.67
N LEU A 37 -13.56 10.88 -1.72
CA LEU A 37 -12.38 10.55 -0.91
C LEU A 37 -12.67 9.77 0.37
N ALA A 38 -13.90 9.79 0.88
CA ALA A 38 -14.30 9.15 2.12
C ALA A 38 -13.89 7.66 2.25
N PRO A 39 -13.92 6.82 1.18
CA PRO A 39 -13.46 5.44 1.27
C PRO A 39 -11.97 5.30 1.62
N PHE A 40 -11.13 6.26 1.22
CA PHE A 40 -9.69 6.26 1.48
C PHE A 40 -9.34 6.72 2.91
N ALA A 41 -10.23 7.42 3.61
CA ALA A 41 -9.97 7.85 4.99
C ALA A 41 -10.13 6.69 6.01
N LYS A 42 -11.08 5.78 5.78
CA LYS A 42 -11.43 4.73 6.76
C LYS A 42 -10.33 3.70 6.98
N CYS A 43 -9.64 3.27 5.93
CA CYS A 43 -8.55 2.31 6.11
C CYS A 43 -7.27 2.98 6.61
N ASP A 44 -7.04 4.25 6.32
CA ASP A 44 -5.93 4.99 6.90
C ASP A 44 -6.08 5.07 8.42
N ASP A 45 -7.28 5.41 8.92
CA ASP A 45 -7.58 5.41 10.35
C ASP A 45 -7.40 4.03 10.98
N PHE A 46 -7.91 2.97 10.33
CA PHE A 46 -7.73 1.59 10.80
C PHE A 46 -6.25 1.17 10.80
N SER A 47 -5.50 1.51 9.75
CA SER A 47 -4.08 1.20 9.61
C SER A 47 -3.22 1.94 10.62
N GLN A 48 -3.59 3.18 10.98
CA GLN A 48 -2.95 3.95 12.05
C GLN A 48 -3.21 3.37 13.44
N GLN A 49 -4.33 2.67 13.64
CA GLN A 49 -4.62 1.98 14.90
C GLN A 49 -3.83 0.67 15.07
N LEU A 50 -3.20 0.16 14.01
CA LEU A 50 -2.37 -1.03 14.07
C LEU A 50 -1.07 -0.72 14.82
N LYS A 51 -0.90 -1.32 16.00
CA LYS A 51 0.21 -1.03 16.93
C LYS A 51 1.52 -1.74 16.59
N TYR A 52 1.57 -2.46 15.48
CA TYR A 52 2.78 -3.21 15.13
C TYR A 52 3.77 -2.30 14.41
N GLU A 53 4.92 -2.09 15.05
CA GLU A 53 6.09 -1.47 14.45
C GLU A 53 6.92 -2.56 13.76
N PRO A 54 7.09 -2.48 12.42
CA PRO A 54 7.90 -3.45 11.71
C PRO A 54 9.34 -3.44 12.21
N MET A 55 10.00 -4.59 12.16
CA MET A 55 11.39 -4.75 12.56
C MET A 55 12.37 -4.19 11.50
N GLN A 56 12.30 -2.88 11.24
CA GLN A 56 13.20 -2.18 10.32
C GLN A 56 14.56 -1.88 10.97
N ASN A 57 15.60 -1.81 10.13
CA ASN A 57 16.96 -1.42 10.54
C ASN A 57 17.52 -2.24 11.69
N LEU A 58 17.22 -3.55 11.73
CA LEU A 58 17.75 -4.37 12.80
C LEU A 58 19.28 -4.32 12.79
N ASP A 59 19.86 -4.03 13.94
CA ASP A 59 21.30 -4.13 14.11
C ASP A 59 21.65 -5.62 14.23
N ALA A 60 22.36 -6.12 13.23
CA ALA A 60 22.91 -7.47 13.19
C ALA A 60 23.78 -7.81 14.42
N TYR A 61 24.30 -6.80 15.11
CA TYR A 61 25.12 -6.94 16.31
C TYR A 61 24.32 -6.76 17.60
N ASP A 62 23.06 -6.32 17.53
CA ASP A 62 22.17 -6.27 18.68
C ASP A 62 21.59 -7.66 18.94
N GLU A 63 22.15 -8.35 19.94
CA GLU A 63 21.73 -9.70 20.33
C GLU A 63 20.23 -9.77 20.65
N SER A 64 19.64 -8.71 21.20
CA SER A 64 18.22 -8.69 21.57
C SER A 64 17.31 -8.72 20.34
N GLN A 65 17.68 -7.98 19.30
CA GLN A 65 16.96 -7.92 18.03
C GLN A 65 17.10 -9.23 17.26
N VAL A 66 18.31 -9.79 17.22
CA VAL A 66 18.59 -11.10 16.59
C VAL A 66 17.81 -12.22 17.29
N THR A 67 17.78 -12.23 18.62
CA THR A 67 16.97 -13.20 19.38
C THR A 67 15.49 -13.05 19.06
N LEU A 68 14.96 -11.83 19.05
CA LEU A 68 13.56 -11.58 18.76
C LEU A 68 13.15 -12.13 17.38
N VAL A 69 13.95 -11.88 16.34
CA VAL A 69 13.70 -12.42 15.00
C VAL A 69 13.69 -13.95 14.99
N ARG A 70 14.64 -14.59 15.70
CA ARG A 70 14.70 -16.06 15.81
C ARG A 70 13.47 -16.63 16.49
N GLU A 71 12.93 -15.95 17.50
CA GLU A 71 11.70 -16.34 18.18
C GLU A 71 10.52 -16.33 17.20
N TYR A 72 10.36 -15.27 16.40
CA TYR A 72 9.32 -15.21 15.37
C TYR A 72 9.48 -16.27 14.29
N ILE A 73 10.69 -16.53 13.81
CA ILE A 73 10.95 -17.58 12.83
C ILE A 73 10.58 -18.94 13.40
N GLU A 74 10.92 -19.23 14.66
CA GLU A 74 10.56 -20.50 15.31
C GLU A 74 9.04 -20.65 15.47
N LEU A 75 8.34 -19.58 15.85
CA LEU A 75 6.87 -19.59 15.91
C LEU A 75 6.26 -19.83 14.52
N THR A 76 6.75 -19.14 13.48
CA THR A 76 6.33 -19.34 12.09
C THR A 76 6.58 -20.78 11.65
N ARG A 77 7.77 -21.32 11.93
CA ARG A 77 8.17 -22.68 11.61
C ARG A 77 7.22 -23.71 12.19
N ARG A 78 6.87 -23.56 13.47
CA ARG A 78 5.90 -24.43 14.16
C ARG A 78 4.51 -24.28 13.56
N SER A 79 4.07 -23.04 13.31
CA SER A 79 2.73 -22.76 12.79
C SER A 79 2.52 -23.22 11.35
N LYS A 80 3.57 -23.22 10.52
CA LYS A 80 3.51 -23.56 9.10
C LYS A 80 4.10 -24.94 8.80
N HIS A 81 4.58 -25.66 9.81
CA HIS A 81 5.31 -26.93 9.67
C HIS A 81 6.46 -26.85 8.65
N ALA A 82 7.15 -25.71 8.62
CA ALA A 82 8.15 -25.39 7.62
C ALA A 82 9.57 -25.77 8.06
N SER A 83 10.52 -25.76 7.13
CA SER A 83 11.95 -25.75 7.47
C SER A 83 12.32 -24.40 8.12
N TRP A 84 13.52 -24.31 8.70
CA TRP A 84 14.02 -23.05 9.25
C TRP A 84 14.17 -21.97 8.17
N ASP A 85 14.66 -22.36 6.99
CA ASP A 85 14.87 -21.44 5.87
C ASP A 85 13.53 -20.95 5.31
N ASP A 86 12.58 -21.86 5.10
CA ASP A 86 11.25 -21.53 4.60
C ASP A 86 10.47 -20.67 5.59
N ALA A 87 10.51 -21.01 6.89
CA ALA A 87 9.87 -20.22 7.93
C ALA A 87 10.41 -18.79 7.97
N GLY A 88 11.72 -18.65 7.75
CA GLY A 88 12.35 -17.37 7.63
C GLY A 88 11.89 -16.54 6.44
N ALA A 89 11.86 -17.16 5.26
CA ALA A 89 11.35 -16.51 4.05
C ALA A 89 9.88 -16.09 4.22
N ILE A 90 9.05 -16.93 4.84
CA ILE A 90 7.63 -16.63 5.13
C ILE A 90 7.53 -15.43 6.08
N PHE A 91 8.27 -15.44 7.19
CA PHE A 91 8.26 -14.34 8.14
C PHE A 91 8.77 -13.02 7.52
N SER A 92 9.84 -13.08 6.72
CA SER A 92 10.36 -11.92 6.00
C SER A 92 9.35 -11.38 4.98
N GLY A 93 8.63 -12.26 4.27
CA GLY A 93 7.58 -11.86 3.34
C GLY A 93 6.39 -11.22 4.05
N LEU A 94 6.06 -11.69 5.25
CA LEU A 94 5.03 -11.11 6.11
C LEU A 94 5.38 -9.68 6.56
N GLU A 95 6.61 -9.48 7.07
CA GLU A 95 7.13 -8.16 7.45
C GLU A 95 7.15 -7.19 6.25
N HIS A 96 7.68 -7.65 5.11
CA HIS A 96 7.75 -6.86 3.90
C HIS A 96 6.36 -6.48 3.40
N GLY A 97 5.44 -7.44 3.33
CA GLY A 97 4.07 -7.21 2.90
C GLY A 97 3.35 -6.21 3.80
N TYR A 98 3.53 -6.29 5.13
CA TYR A 98 2.94 -5.31 6.03
C TYR A 98 3.44 -3.87 5.76
N GLN A 99 4.74 -3.70 5.53
CA GLN A 99 5.34 -2.39 5.22
C GLN A 99 4.91 -1.87 3.84
N GLU A 100 5.08 -2.70 2.80
CA GLU A 100 4.77 -2.36 1.42
C GLU A 100 3.31 -1.93 1.28
N ASN A 101 2.37 -2.69 1.84
CA ASN A 101 0.96 -2.33 1.80
C ASN A 101 0.68 -1.01 2.54
N GLY A 102 1.45 -0.66 3.56
CA GLY A 102 1.37 0.65 4.18
C GLY A 102 1.78 1.81 3.27
N TYR A 103 2.86 1.63 2.51
CA TYR A 103 3.27 2.60 1.49
C TYR A 103 2.25 2.70 0.36
N LEU A 104 1.71 1.56 -0.10
CA LEU A 104 0.70 1.52 -1.16
C LEU A 104 -0.60 2.24 -0.75
N LEU A 105 -1.06 2.08 0.49
CA LEU A 105 -2.23 2.82 1.00
C LEU A 105 -2.01 4.34 0.90
N THR A 106 -0.86 4.80 1.38
CA THR A 106 -0.48 6.22 1.33
C THR A 106 -0.40 6.72 -0.12
N ASP A 107 0.21 5.93 -1.02
CA ASP A 107 0.35 6.28 -2.43
C ASP A 107 -1.00 6.35 -3.16
N TYR A 108 -1.85 5.34 -3.01
CA TYR A 108 -3.16 5.32 -3.66
C TYR A 108 -4.07 6.43 -3.14
N GLY A 109 -4.06 6.72 -1.84
CA GLY A 109 -4.79 7.87 -1.28
C GLY A 109 -4.29 9.21 -1.84
N ARG A 110 -2.97 9.36 -2.00
CA ARG A 110 -2.37 10.54 -2.63
C ARG A 110 -2.74 10.66 -4.12
N ARG A 111 -2.71 9.55 -4.86
CA ARG A 111 -3.10 9.52 -6.28
C ARG A 111 -4.59 9.85 -6.47
N ALA A 112 -5.48 9.35 -5.61
CA ALA A 112 -6.90 9.69 -5.66
C ALA A 112 -7.13 11.20 -5.47
N LYS A 113 -6.40 11.84 -4.54
CA LYS A 113 -6.42 13.31 -4.37
C LYS A 113 -5.87 14.03 -5.61
N HIS A 114 -4.84 13.47 -6.25
CA HIS A 114 -4.26 14.03 -7.47
C HIS A 114 -5.25 14.01 -8.64
N GLU A 115 -5.89 12.86 -8.92
CA GLU A 115 -6.90 12.75 -10.00
C GLU A 115 -8.06 13.76 -9.80
N LEU A 116 -8.54 13.90 -8.56
CA LEU A 116 -9.57 14.89 -8.24
C LEU A 116 -9.10 16.33 -8.46
N SER A 117 -7.84 16.63 -8.14
CA SER A 117 -7.27 17.96 -8.37
C SER A 117 -7.15 18.28 -9.86
N GLN A 118 -6.73 17.32 -10.69
CA GLN A 118 -6.63 17.49 -12.14
C GLN A 118 -8.01 17.65 -12.78
N TYR A 119 -9.00 16.88 -12.35
CA TYR A 119 -10.37 17.05 -12.80
C TYR A 119 -10.92 18.43 -12.45
N SER A 120 -10.71 18.88 -11.21
CA SER A 120 -11.14 20.22 -10.75
C SER A 120 -10.41 21.35 -11.49
N ALA A 121 -9.19 21.11 -11.96
CA ALA A 121 -8.40 22.03 -12.78
C ALA A 121 -8.74 21.97 -14.28
N ASN A 122 -9.75 21.19 -14.68
CA ASN A 122 -10.15 20.98 -16.08
C ASN A 122 -9.04 20.32 -16.94
N GLU A 123 -8.12 19.59 -16.32
CA GLU A 123 -7.01 18.88 -16.97
C GLU A 123 -7.39 17.45 -17.37
N LEU A 124 -8.46 16.88 -16.79
CA LEU A 124 -8.99 15.57 -17.17
C LEU A 124 -10.18 15.67 -18.13
N PRO A 125 -10.26 14.79 -19.14
CA PRO A 125 -11.15 14.96 -20.29
C PRO A 125 -12.63 14.69 -19.99
N SER A 126 -12.96 13.92 -18.94
CA SER A 126 -14.35 13.62 -18.59
C SER A 126 -14.54 13.11 -17.15
N ARG A 127 -15.78 13.25 -16.64
CA ARG A 127 -16.19 12.69 -15.34
C ARG A 127 -16.13 11.17 -15.32
N ASP A 128 -16.39 10.52 -16.44
CA ASP A 128 -16.31 9.06 -16.58
C ASP A 128 -14.88 8.55 -16.41
N TYR A 129 -13.91 9.29 -16.96
CA TYR A 129 -12.49 9.00 -16.76
C TYR A 129 -12.10 9.10 -15.28
N LEU A 130 -12.47 10.21 -14.62
CA LEU A 130 -12.25 10.40 -13.18
C LEU A 130 -12.87 9.25 -12.36
N ASN A 131 -14.13 8.90 -12.64
CA ASN A 131 -14.82 7.83 -11.92
C ASN A 131 -14.13 6.47 -12.09
N PHE A 132 -13.68 6.15 -13.30
CA PHE A 132 -12.96 4.91 -13.59
C PHE A 132 -11.63 4.82 -12.82
N ASP A 133 -10.84 5.89 -12.84
CA ASP A 133 -9.55 5.93 -12.14
C ASP A 133 -9.72 5.88 -10.62
N LEU A 134 -10.67 6.64 -10.07
CA LEU A 134 -10.98 6.59 -8.63
C LEU A 134 -11.48 5.20 -8.21
N GLN A 135 -12.31 4.53 -9.01
CA GLN A 135 -12.76 3.18 -8.71
C GLN A 135 -11.61 2.17 -8.76
N THR A 136 -10.71 2.32 -9.73
CA THR A 136 -9.51 1.47 -9.84
C THR A 136 -8.59 1.65 -8.64
N LEU A 137 -8.29 2.90 -8.27
CA LEU A 137 -7.49 3.24 -7.09
C LEU A 137 -8.14 2.74 -5.81
N LYS A 138 -9.46 2.85 -5.68
CA LYS A 138 -10.21 2.32 -4.53
C LYS A 138 -10.05 0.80 -4.41
N ASN A 139 -10.20 0.06 -5.50
CA ASN A 139 -10.05 -1.39 -5.49
C ASN A 139 -8.63 -1.82 -5.07
N LEU A 140 -7.60 -1.10 -5.56
CA LEU A 140 -6.21 -1.33 -5.17
C LEU A 140 -5.97 -0.99 -3.69
N TYR A 141 -6.54 0.12 -3.23
CA TYR A 141 -6.49 0.57 -1.84
C TYR A 141 -7.14 -0.46 -0.89
N ASP A 142 -8.36 -0.93 -1.20
CA ASP A 142 -9.05 -1.96 -0.41
C ASP A 142 -8.26 -3.27 -0.35
N LYS A 143 -7.61 -3.66 -1.46
CA LYS A 143 -6.75 -4.86 -1.51
C LYS A 143 -5.52 -4.70 -0.61
N ALA A 144 -4.83 -3.56 -0.69
CA ALA A 144 -3.67 -3.26 0.16
C ALA A 144 -4.07 -3.19 1.64
N CYS A 145 -5.22 -2.60 1.93
CA CYS A 145 -5.79 -2.49 3.27
C CYS A 145 -5.98 -3.86 3.91
N LYS A 146 -6.65 -4.75 3.18
CA LYS A 146 -6.90 -6.12 3.62
C LYS A 146 -5.59 -6.89 3.83
N ALA A 147 -4.67 -6.82 2.87
CA ALA A 147 -3.38 -7.50 2.98
C ALA A 147 -2.58 -7.03 4.20
N ARG A 148 -2.59 -5.72 4.49
CA ARG A 148 -1.95 -5.16 5.69
C ARG A 148 -2.61 -5.63 6.98
N ALA A 149 -3.94 -5.65 7.02
CA ALA A 149 -4.71 -6.12 8.17
C ALA A 149 -4.45 -7.60 8.46
N ASP A 150 -4.45 -8.44 7.42
CA ASP A 150 -4.16 -9.87 7.52
C ASP A 150 -2.74 -10.10 8.05
N ALA A 151 -1.76 -9.37 7.51
CA ALA A 151 -0.38 -9.43 7.98
C ALA A 151 -0.23 -9.01 9.44
N HIS A 152 -0.89 -7.92 9.84
CA HIS A 152 -0.90 -7.46 11.24
C HIS A 152 -1.46 -8.53 12.18
N ASN A 153 -2.59 -9.13 11.82
CA ASN A 153 -3.23 -10.14 12.64
C ASN A 153 -2.35 -11.38 12.81
N GLU A 154 -1.65 -11.79 11.76
CA GLU A 154 -0.69 -12.89 11.83
C GLU A 154 0.46 -12.56 12.78
N ILE A 155 1.05 -11.36 12.67
CA ILE A 155 2.12 -10.90 13.56
C ILE A 155 1.64 -10.80 15.01
N MET A 156 0.46 -10.23 15.26
CA MET A 156 -0.11 -10.16 16.61
C MET A 156 -0.40 -11.54 17.19
N SER A 157 -0.78 -12.51 16.35
CA SER A 157 -0.89 -13.92 16.77
C SER A 157 0.46 -14.47 17.22
N LEU A 158 1.55 -14.18 16.49
CA LEU A 158 2.89 -14.56 16.89
C LEU A 158 3.29 -13.87 18.21
N ASN A 159 3.03 -12.56 18.36
CA ASN A 159 3.31 -11.81 19.59
C ASN A 159 2.66 -12.46 20.82
N SER A 160 1.40 -12.87 20.69
CA SER A 160 0.66 -13.53 21.79
C SER A 160 1.30 -14.86 22.23
N LYS A 161 2.08 -15.50 21.36
CA LYS A 161 2.71 -16.81 21.59
C LYS A 161 4.17 -16.71 22.05
N LEU A 162 4.79 -15.52 22.00
CA LEU A 162 6.19 -15.32 22.41
C LEU A 162 6.42 -15.71 23.87
N ALA A 163 5.52 -15.33 24.77
CA ALA A 163 5.65 -15.65 26.20
C ALA A 163 5.71 -17.16 26.45
N SER A 164 4.87 -17.93 25.74
CA SER A 164 4.89 -19.39 25.81
C SER A 164 6.18 -19.98 25.24
N LEU A 165 6.67 -19.46 24.11
CA LEU A 165 7.94 -19.91 23.53
C LEU A 165 9.11 -19.66 24.49
N ARG A 166 9.14 -18.48 25.14
CA ARG A 166 10.20 -18.10 26.09
C ARG A 166 10.18 -18.89 27.39
N ALA A 167 9.05 -19.48 27.76
CA ALA A 167 8.93 -20.37 28.91
C ALA A 167 9.48 -21.78 28.63
N GLU A 168 9.69 -22.16 27.37
CA GLU A 168 10.28 -23.44 27.01
C GLU A 168 11.80 -23.46 27.32
N PRO A 169 12.38 -24.65 27.58
CA PRO A 169 13.83 -24.79 27.72
C PRO A 169 14.56 -24.20 26.50
N LEU A 170 15.51 -23.31 26.76
CA LEU A 170 16.20 -22.56 25.71
C LEU A 170 16.86 -23.51 24.72
N LYS A 171 16.38 -23.48 23.47
CA LYS A 171 16.88 -24.38 22.44
C LYS A 171 18.12 -23.76 21.75
N PRO A 172 19.09 -24.57 21.28
CA PRO A 172 20.36 -24.06 20.75
C PRO A 172 20.22 -23.09 19.56
N TRP A 173 19.09 -23.09 18.85
CA TRP A 173 18.81 -22.21 17.70
C TRP A 173 18.22 -20.84 18.08
N LEU A 174 17.81 -20.65 19.34
CA LEU A 174 17.46 -19.34 19.87
C LEU A 174 18.69 -18.55 20.36
N ASN A 175 19.86 -19.18 20.37
CA ASN A 175 21.11 -18.53 20.71
C ASN A 175 21.42 -17.42 19.68
N PRO A 176 21.48 -16.14 20.08
CA PRO A 176 21.71 -15.01 19.17
C PRO A 176 23.08 -15.10 18.48
N LYS A 177 24.05 -15.80 19.07
CA LYS A 177 25.39 -15.99 18.51
C LYS A 177 25.43 -17.01 17.36
N LYS A 178 24.39 -17.84 17.20
CA LYS A 178 24.31 -18.70 16.01
C LYS A 178 23.94 -17.84 14.80
N ARG A 179 24.39 -18.22 13.61
CA ARG A 179 24.06 -17.52 12.36
C ARG A 179 22.62 -17.80 11.92
N ILE A 180 21.93 -16.77 11.42
CA ILE A 180 20.62 -16.94 10.76
C ILE A 180 20.91 -17.18 9.27
N PRO A 181 20.45 -18.30 8.68
CA PRO A 181 20.67 -18.56 7.26
C PRO A 181 20.12 -17.41 6.41
N CYS A 182 20.90 -16.97 5.43
CA CYS A 182 20.63 -15.82 4.58
C CYS A 182 19.23 -15.75 3.91
N PRO A 183 18.62 -16.84 3.38
CA PRO A 183 17.30 -16.75 2.73
C PRO A 183 16.17 -16.27 3.66
N VAL A 184 16.42 -16.21 4.98
CA VAL A 184 15.47 -15.88 6.04
C VAL A 184 15.28 -14.38 6.24
N MET A 185 16.17 -13.51 5.73
CA MET A 185 16.11 -12.07 6.03
C MET A 185 16.30 -11.22 4.78
N PHE A 186 15.23 -10.98 4.04
CA PHE A 186 15.23 -10.03 2.93
C PHE A 186 14.71 -8.68 3.43
N THR A 187 15.66 -7.82 3.80
CA THR A 187 15.62 -6.35 4.04
C THR A 187 16.86 -5.98 4.87
N LEU A 188 17.32 -6.91 5.72
CA LEU A 188 18.65 -6.89 6.30
C LEU A 188 19.66 -7.31 5.24
N THR A 189 20.78 -6.62 5.18
CA THR A 189 21.89 -6.97 4.31
C THR A 189 22.41 -8.36 4.67
N CYS A 190 21.88 -9.38 4.00
CA CYS A 190 22.24 -10.79 4.06
C CYS A 190 23.76 -11.03 4.10
N ARG A 191 24.52 -10.13 3.45
CA ARG A 191 25.98 -10.13 3.39
C ARG A 191 26.71 -9.96 4.72
N ARG A 192 26.09 -9.48 5.82
CA ARG A 192 26.84 -9.21 7.06
C ARG A 192 26.64 -10.21 8.20
N LEU A 193 25.51 -10.92 8.26
CA LEU A 193 25.28 -11.96 9.28
C LEU A 193 25.80 -13.35 8.87
N SER A 194 26.14 -13.52 7.59
CA SER A 194 26.64 -14.77 7.02
C SER A 194 28.17 -14.93 7.07
N TYR A 195 28.91 -13.82 7.26
CA TYR A 195 30.37 -13.77 7.12
C TYR A 195 31.05 -13.23 8.38
N GLY A 196 31.17 -14.09 9.39
CA GLY A 196 32.07 -13.89 10.54
C GLY A 196 32.87 -15.16 10.78
N ASN A 197 33.86 -15.42 9.92
CA ASN A 197 34.83 -16.54 9.88
C ASN A 197 34.30 -17.98 9.93
N LEU A 198 34.66 -18.76 8.92
CA LEU A 198 34.35 -20.19 8.77
C LEU A 198 35.26 -21.11 9.60
N ASN A 199 35.87 -20.61 10.69
CA ASN A 199 36.99 -21.27 11.36
C ASN A 199 36.86 -21.49 12.88
N ASP A 200 35.67 -21.35 13.48
CA ASP A 200 35.42 -21.75 14.87
C ASP A 200 34.32 -22.82 14.96
#